data_AF-A0A418M5X3-F1
#
_entry.id   AF-A0A418M5X3-F1
#
_cell.length_a   1.000
_cell.length_b   1.000
_cell.length_c   1.000
_cell.angle_alpha   90.00
_cell.angle_beta   90.00
_cell.angle_gamma   90.00
#
_symmetry.space_group_name_H-M   'P 1'
#
loop_
_entity.id
_entity.type
_entity.pdbx_description
1 polymer ?
#
loop_
_entity_poly.entity_id
_entity_poly.type
_entity_poly.pdbx_seq_one_letter_code
_entity_poly.pdbx_strand_id
1 'polypeptide(L)'
;MEKLDKKRTIKDLEILASEVLKLKQERAKRRPLLIEFCGSPKSGKSTTINSLNIFLKRNGFNTVVLVERASVCPIENKRHPFFNIWTLTSAISEIVKYLEREKDRVDIIISDRGIFDALCWFEWLNKNPNSKSPHLDDDSHKQIENFILMDMWCNYLDLIYVLQVNPATSIKREYANLLTEKRGSIMTEKVLKGFNLATESVIERHSAKFRNIQKIVTDTSETDNDPNTVSYTVTLEILKSLRDLLIEKVGFVDNSFKKKLSHGINNIHLLDNERLDFENRDIVETRDVLQPIAIAVITNPQRNNVLVVKKSGKRISKQSPEKEKLLLYIGGHVRLEDNKSGILKTIEQTLHREIEEEIGESLSIQKEVLESVSLQNNVVDSVSIKNTESFIIYTPNLPVSRKHFAVCYVIEMDLDDKKFKLVSDEFTMKTGTSRSGHILQVNEIISGKHKLESWSRLILEEVFKRRIPDTIEIFDEQLS
;
A
#
# COMPACT_ATOMS: atom_id res chain seq x y z
N MET A 1 32.67 -6.92 22.67
CA MET A 1 32.26 -6.36 21.37
C MET A 1 32.78 -4.94 21.28
N GLU A 2 33.48 -4.59 20.20
CA GLU A 2 33.97 -3.23 19.94
C GLU A 2 32.79 -2.25 19.85
N LYS A 3 32.91 -1.09 20.52
CA LYS A 3 31.98 0.02 20.33
C LYS A 3 31.96 0.38 18.83
N LEU A 4 30.77 0.52 18.26
CA LEU A 4 30.57 0.95 16.86
C LEU A 4 31.49 2.15 16.53
N ASP A 5 32.29 2.02 15.47
CA ASP A 5 33.05 3.15 14.93
C ASP A 5 32.09 4.15 14.29
N LYS A 6 31.70 5.15 15.10
CA LYS A 6 30.73 6.18 14.75
C LYS A 6 31.02 6.83 13.39
N LYS A 7 32.28 7.03 13.01
CA LYS A 7 32.62 7.70 11.75
C LYS A 7 32.34 6.80 10.55
N ARG A 8 32.71 5.52 10.64
CA ARG A 8 32.42 4.53 9.60
C ARG A 8 30.91 4.30 9.47
N THR A 9 30.25 4.09 10.60
CA THR A 9 28.80 3.90 10.72
C THR A 9 27.99 5.03 10.07
N ILE A 10 28.36 6.30 10.30
CA ILE A 10 27.71 7.45 9.66
C ILE A 10 27.93 7.44 8.15
N LYS A 11 29.17 7.18 7.70
CA LYS A 11 29.51 7.16 6.27
C LYS A 11 28.72 6.07 5.52
N ASP A 12 28.55 4.90 6.13
CA ASP A 12 27.77 3.81 5.54
C ASP A 12 26.29 4.21 5.37
N LEU A 13 25.70 4.92 6.34
CA LEU A 13 24.34 5.47 6.21
C LEU A 13 24.24 6.54 5.13
N GLU A 14 25.22 7.44 5.03
CA GLU A 14 25.23 8.51 4.01
C GLU A 14 25.34 7.93 2.58
N ILE A 15 26.14 6.87 2.40
CA ILE A 15 26.24 6.16 1.12
C ILE A 15 24.87 5.56 0.74
N LEU A 16 24.24 4.86 1.68
CA LEU A 16 22.94 4.24 1.43
C LEU A 16 21.84 5.29 1.19
N ALA A 17 21.86 6.39 1.94
CA ALA A 17 20.95 7.52 1.73
C ALA A 17 21.10 8.12 0.32
N SER A 18 22.34 8.28 -0.15
CA SER A 18 22.62 8.75 -1.51
C SER A 18 22.13 7.78 -2.57
N GLU A 19 22.28 6.47 -2.36
CA GLU A 19 21.75 5.43 -3.26
C GLU A 19 20.23 5.52 -3.37
N VAL A 20 19.53 5.59 -2.22
CA VAL A 20 18.07 5.72 -2.14
C VAL A 20 17.58 6.99 -2.84
N LEU A 21 18.24 8.13 -2.61
CA LEU A 21 17.89 9.37 -3.31
C LEU A 21 18.05 9.26 -4.82
N LYS A 22 19.12 8.62 -5.29
CA LYS A 22 19.35 8.41 -6.73
C LYS A 22 18.24 7.55 -7.33
N LEU A 23 17.90 6.43 -6.70
CA LEU A 23 16.79 5.56 -7.12
C LEU A 23 15.46 6.34 -7.19
N LYS A 24 15.23 7.24 -6.23
CA LYS A 24 14.04 8.09 -6.18
C LYS A 24 14.03 9.22 -7.22
N GLN A 25 15.19 9.65 -7.72
CA GLN A 25 15.27 10.59 -8.83
C GLN A 25 15.06 9.88 -10.18
N GLU A 26 15.55 8.65 -10.30
CA GLU A 26 15.41 7.81 -11.49
C GLU A 26 13.99 7.26 -11.66
N ARG A 27 13.29 7.03 -10.55
CA ARG A 27 11.92 6.49 -10.52
C ARG A 27 10.94 7.60 -10.13
N ALA A 28 9.78 7.64 -10.77
CA ALA A 28 8.73 8.59 -10.37
C ALA A 28 8.36 8.38 -8.89
N LYS A 29 8.03 9.48 -8.20
CA LYS A 29 7.72 9.43 -6.77
C LYS A 29 6.49 8.55 -6.55
N ARG A 30 6.71 7.42 -5.85
CA ARG A 30 5.63 6.65 -5.22
C ARG A 30 5.03 7.47 -4.07
N ARG A 31 3.90 6.99 -3.54
CA ARG A 31 3.33 7.54 -2.30
C ARG A 31 4.41 7.64 -1.19
N PRO A 32 4.26 8.58 -0.23
CA PRO A 32 5.15 8.65 0.92
C PRO A 32 5.21 7.31 1.67
N LEU A 33 6.39 6.98 2.20
CA LEU A 33 6.55 5.89 3.18
C LEU A 33 5.97 6.34 4.53
N LEU A 34 5.09 5.54 5.13
CA LEU A 34 4.57 5.82 6.47
C LEU A 34 5.23 4.91 7.50
N ILE A 35 5.90 5.53 8.47
CA ILE A 35 6.59 4.86 9.58
C ILE A 35 5.90 5.25 10.88
N GLU A 36 5.49 4.26 11.67
CA GLU A 36 4.94 4.49 13.00
C GLU A 36 5.93 4.06 14.09
N PHE A 37 6.11 4.92 15.09
CA PHE A 37 6.80 4.60 16.33
C PHE A 37 5.77 4.38 17.43
N CYS A 38 5.63 3.12 17.86
CA CYS A 38 4.81 2.68 18.99
C CYS A 38 5.72 2.34 20.18
N GLY A 39 5.19 2.40 21.40
CA GLY A 39 5.91 1.87 22.55
C GLY A 39 5.55 2.55 23.86
N SER A 40 6.01 1.94 24.96
CA SER A 40 5.71 2.46 26.29
C SER A 40 6.28 3.86 26.52
N PRO A 41 5.68 4.67 27.42
CA PRO A 41 6.25 5.94 27.83
C PRO A 41 7.74 5.82 28.22
N LYS A 42 8.53 6.84 27.87
CA LYS A 42 9.99 6.90 28.15
C LYS A 42 10.82 5.74 27.58
N SER A 43 10.32 5.06 26.54
CA SER A 43 11.09 4.08 25.77
C SER A 43 12.13 4.67 24.80
N GLY A 44 12.18 6.00 24.63
CA GLY A 44 13.16 6.67 23.76
C GLY A 44 12.67 7.05 22.37
N LYS A 45 11.38 6.81 22.05
CA LYS A 45 10.74 7.17 20.75
C LYS A 45 11.11 8.55 20.24
N SER A 46 10.76 9.61 20.98
CA SER A 46 10.92 10.98 20.51
C SER A 46 12.39 11.35 20.26
N THR A 47 13.33 10.77 21.02
CA THR A 47 14.78 10.94 20.79
C THR A 47 15.20 10.30 19.46
N THR A 48 14.76 9.07 19.20
CA THR A 48 15.02 8.35 17.95
C THR A 48 14.40 9.05 16.75
N ILE A 49 13.14 9.47 16.85
CA ILE A 49 12.42 10.23 15.81
C ILE A 49 13.15 11.53 15.47
N ASN A 50 13.56 12.30 16.46
CA ASN A 50 14.27 13.55 16.24
C ASN A 50 15.61 13.33 15.53
N SER A 51 16.37 12.32 15.95
CA SER A 51 17.68 11.99 15.38
C SER A 51 17.55 11.52 13.93
N LEU A 52 16.59 10.64 13.67
CA LEU A 52 16.23 10.16 12.33
C LEU A 52 15.80 11.31 11.41
N ASN A 53 14.89 12.15 11.86
CA ASN A 53 14.36 13.26 11.08
C ASN A 53 15.46 14.25 10.68
N ILE A 54 16.38 14.57 11.61
CA ILE A 54 17.53 15.43 11.32
C ILE A 54 18.44 14.77 10.29
N PHE A 55 18.75 13.49 10.45
CA PHE A 55 19.60 12.75 9.51
C PHE A 55 19.01 12.75 8.09
N LEU A 56 17.73 12.38 7.96
CA LEU A 56 17.05 12.30 6.67
C LEU A 56 16.98 13.67 5.98
N LYS A 57 16.61 14.74 6.70
CA LYS A 57 16.58 16.10 6.12
C LYS A 57 17.96 16.58 5.65
N ARG A 58 19.01 16.29 6.42
CA ARG A 58 20.39 16.64 6.05
C ARG A 58 20.88 15.85 4.83
N ASN A 59 20.32 14.67 4.59
CA ASN A 59 20.56 13.85 3.42
C ASN A 59 19.49 14.06 2.32
N GLY A 60 18.80 15.20 2.28
CA GLY A 60 17.97 15.60 1.13
C GLY A 60 16.58 14.98 1.04
N PHE A 61 16.12 14.26 2.06
CA PHE A 61 14.75 13.73 2.11
C PHE A 61 13.75 14.78 2.61
N ASN A 62 12.57 14.82 1.99
CA ASN A 62 11.44 15.59 2.46
C ASN A 62 10.65 14.76 3.48
N THR A 63 10.90 15.00 4.77
CA THR A 63 10.25 14.29 5.86
C THR A 63 9.26 15.17 6.62
N VAL A 64 8.17 14.55 7.06
CA VAL A 64 7.23 15.15 8.01
C VAL A 64 7.11 14.27 9.26
N VAL A 65 7.17 14.91 10.43
CA VAL A 65 6.89 14.25 11.71
C VAL A 65 5.51 14.70 12.16
N LEU A 66 4.60 13.74 12.34
CA LEU A 66 3.25 14.01 12.82
C LEU A 66 3.31 14.37 14.30
N VAL A 67 2.57 15.40 14.68
CA VAL A 67 2.60 15.91 16.05
C VAL A 67 1.84 14.96 16.97
N GLU A 68 2.48 14.50 18.06
CA GLU A 68 1.80 13.70 19.09
C GLU A 68 0.62 14.50 19.68
N ARG A 69 -0.60 14.01 19.49
CA ARG A 69 -1.82 14.70 19.93
C ARG A 69 -2.21 14.42 21.39
N ALA A 70 -1.63 13.40 22.02
CA ALA A 70 -1.96 12.99 23.38
C ALA A 70 -1.81 14.10 24.43
N SER A 71 -0.88 15.04 24.22
CA SER A 71 -0.62 16.18 25.11
C SER A 71 -1.67 17.30 25.02
N VAL A 72 -2.37 17.40 23.88
CA VAL A 72 -3.40 18.42 23.61
C VAL A 72 -4.81 17.81 23.51
N CYS A 73 -4.94 16.54 23.90
CA CYS A 73 -6.23 15.84 23.92
C CYS A 73 -7.15 16.48 24.98
N PRO A 74 -8.42 16.81 24.63
CA PRO A 74 -9.36 17.43 25.55
C PRO A 74 -9.85 16.46 26.65
N ILE A 75 -9.60 15.16 26.50
CA ILE A 75 -10.04 14.14 27.46
C ILE A 75 -8.98 14.00 28.57
N GLU A 76 -9.30 14.44 29.79
CA GLU A 76 -8.35 14.40 30.91
C GLU A 76 -8.03 12.96 31.37
N ASN A 77 -9.05 12.09 31.37
CA ASN A 77 -8.90 10.71 31.82
C ASN A 77 -8.33 9.82 30.70
N LYS A 78 -7.02 9.58 30.76
CA LYS A 78 -6.28 8.69 29.82
C LYS A 78 -6.74 7.23 29.80
N ARG A 79 -7.58 6.79 30.77
CA ARG A 79 -8.17 5.44 30.79
C ARG A 79 -9.56 5.40 30.16
N HIS A 80 -10.15 6.55 29.83
CA HIS A 80 -11.42 6.61 29.14
C HIS A 80 -11.21 6.28 27.65
N PRO A 81 -11.99 5.36 27.03
CA PRO A 81 -11.81 4.97 25.63
C PRO A 81 -11.75 6.16 24.65
N PHE A 82 -12.54 7.21 24.90
CA PHE A 82 -12.54 8.44 24.08
C PHE A 82 -11.17 9.12 23.97
N PHE A 83 -10.29 8.96 24.96
CA PHE A 83 -8.92 9.46 24.85
C PHE A 83 -8.21 8.82 23.65
N ASN A 84 -8.22 7.48 23.58
CA ASN A 84 -7.56 6.74 22.51
C ASN A 84 -8.30 6.89 21.16
N ILE A 85 -9.63 7.00 21.18
CA ILE A 85 -10.41 7.29 19.95
C ILE A 85 -9.97 8.63 19.38
N TRP A 86 -9.95 9.69 20.20
CA TRP A 86 -9.61 11.02 19.72
C TRP A 86 -8.16 11.10 19.20
N THR A 87 -7.21 10.46 19.90
CA THR A 87 -5.82 10.43 19.42
C THR A 87 -5.67 9.62 18.13
N LEU A 88 -6.37 8.49 18.00
CA LEU A 88 -6.40 7.67 16.79
C LEU A 88 -6.97 8.44 15.60
N THR A 89 -8.16 9.02 15.74
CA THR A 89 -8.82 9.72 14.63
C THR A 89 -8.04 10.97 14.22
N SER A 90 -7.39 11.64 15.18
CA SER A 90 -6.52 12.78 14.88
C SER A 90 -5.27 12.34 14.09
N ALA A 91 -4.65 11.22 14.46
CA ALA A 91 -3.51 10.66 13.73
C ALA A 91 -3.91 10.24 12.31
N ILE A 92 -5.04 9.51 12.16
CA ILE A 92 -5.59 9.12 10.84
C ILE A 92 -5.83 10.36 9.97
N SER A 93 -6.48 11.40 10.51
CA SER A 93 -6.74 12.63 9.76
C SER A 93 -5.45 13.31 9.26
N GLU A 94 -4.38 13.28 10.06
CA GLU A 94 -3.10 13.88 9.69
C GLU A 94 -2.36 13.01 8.65
N ILE A 95 -2.40 11.68 8.78
CA ILE A 95 -1.86 10.73 7.81
C ILE A 95 -2.52 10.93 6.44
N VAL A 96 -3.86 10.94 6.38
CA VAL A 96 -4.62 11.11 5.13
C VAL A 96 -4.28 12.42 4.43
N LYS A 97 -4.08 13.51 5.18
CA LYS A 97 -3.65 14.80 4.62
C LYS A 97 -2.37 14.64 3.78
N TYR A 98 -1.36 13.93 4.31
CA TYR A 98 -0.07 13.78 3.64
C TYR A 98 -0.10 12.73 2.53
N LEU A 99 -0.90 11.67 2.67
CA LEU A 99 -1.07 10.65 1.64
C LEU A 99 -1.84 11.16 0.40
N GLU A 100 -2.76 12.12 0.56
CA GLU A 100 -3.58 12.60 -0.55
C GLU A 100 -3.13 13.95 -1.11
N ARG A 101 -2.91 14.95 -0.25
CA ARG A 101 -2.68 16.34 -0.71
C ARG A 101 -1.21 16.66 -0.94
N GLU A 102 -0.31 15.98 -0.23
CA GLU A 102 1.12 16.29 -0.24
C GLU A 102 1.99 15.11 -0.70
N LYS A 103 1.38 14.10 -1.35
CA LYS A 103 2.06 12.86 -1.77
C LYS A 103 3.26 13.07 -2.67
N ASP A 104 3.20 14.08 -3.54
CA ASP A 104 4.30 14.39 -4.47
C ASP A 104 5.44 15.19 -3.80
N ARG A 105 5.20 15.70 -2.58
CA ARG A 105 6.11 16.60 -1.86
C ARG A 105 6.82 15.90 -0.71
N VAL A 106 6.17 14.94 -0.08
CA VAL A 106 6.68 14.21 1.08
C VAL A 106 7.23 12.86 0.64
N ASP A 107 8.38 12.51 1.19
CA ASP A 107 9.02 11.23 0.94
C ASP A 107 8.70 10.23 2.06
N ILE A 108 8.69 10.74 3.30
CA ILE A 108 8.53 9.93 4.51
C ILE A 108 7.65 10.67 5.51
N ILE A 109 6.61 10.00 5.98
CA ILE A 109 5.76 10.39 7.10
C ILE A 109 6.20 9.60 8.32
N ILE A 110 6.55 10.29 9.41
CA ILE A 110 6.96 9.69 10.67
C ILE A 110 5.90 10.00 11.73
N SER A 111 5.22 8.98 12.24
CA SER A 111 4.20 9.11 13.28
C SER A 111 4.76 8.77 14.65
N ASP A 112 4.76 9.72 15.59
CA ASP A 112 4.97 9.44 17.02
C ASP A 112 3.63 8.99 17.62
N ARG A 113 3.41 7.65 17.61
CA ARG A 113 2.13 6.96 17.82
C ARG A 113 1.14 7.15 16.67
N GLY A 114 0.24 6.19 16.49
CA GLY A 114 -0.77 6.22 15.44
C GLY A 114 -1.76 5.08 15.55
N ILE A 115 -1.95 4.37 14.44
CA ILE A 115 -2.95 3.31 14.26
C ILE A 115 -2.56 2.09 15.11
N PHE A 116 -1.28 1.68 15.06
CA PHE A 116 -0.81 0.49 15.78
C PHE A 116 -0.68 0.73 17.30
N ASP A 117 -0.21 1.89 17.73
CA ASP A 117 -0.16 2.28 19.14
C ASP A 117 -1.57 2.30 19.75
N ALA A 118 -2.56 2.84 19.02
CA ALA A 118 -3.95 2.82 19.44
C ALA A 118 -4.49 1.38 19.61
N LEU A 119 -4.19 0.48 18.67
CA LEU A 119 -4.56 -0.94 18.78
C LEU A 119 -4.06 -1.56 20.08
N CYS A 120 -2.80 -1.30 20.44
CA CYS A 120 -2.20 -1.77 21.68
C CYS A 120 -2.89 -1.19 22.93
N TRP A 121 -3.27 0.09 22.89
CA TRP A 121 -3.99 0.72 24.00
C TRP A 121 -5.42 0.19 24.16
N PHE A 122 -6.13 -0.05 23.07
CA PHE A 122 -7.48 -0.64 23.14
C PHE A 122 -7.45 -2.08 23.65
N GLU A 123 -6.47 -2.86 23.22
CA GLU A 123 -6.22 -4.19 23.79
C GLU A 123 -5.96 -4.10 25.30
N TRP A 124 -5.15 -3.12 25.73
CA TRP A 124 -4.90 -2.90 27.15
C TRP A 124 -6.15 -2.47 27.93
N LEU A 125 -6.99 -1.59 27.35
CA LEU A 125 -8.25 -1.16 27.97
C LEU A 125 -9.24 -2.32 28.13
N ASN A 126 -9.31 -3.22 27.15
CA ASN A 126 -10.20 -4.37 27.15
C ASN A 126 -9.71 -5.50 28.06
N LYS A 127 -8.42 -5.86 28.01
CA LYS A 127 -7.91 -6.95 28.86
C LYS A 127 -7.62 -6.50 30.28
N ASN A 128 -7.16 -5.26 30.43
CA ASN A 128 -6.67 -4.63 31.67
C ASN A 128 -6.17 -5.67 32.69
N PRO A 129 -5.08 -6.40 32.37
CA PRO A 129 -4.75 -7.71 32.99
C PRO A 129 -4.50 -7.66 34.50
N ASN A 130 -4.50 -6.47 35.09
CA ASN A 130 -4.25 -6.23 36.49
C ASN A 130 -5.46 -5.57 37.22
N SER A 131 -6.63 -5.41 36.59
CA SER A 131 -7.86 -4.84 37.17
C SER A 131 -9.00 -5.83 37.11
N LYS A 132 -9.90 -5.80 38.11
CA LYS A 132 -11.12 -6.66 38.15
C LYS A 132 -12.20 -6.23 37.15
N SER A 133 -12.08 -5.03 36.59
CA SER A 133 -13.01 -4.49 35.60
C SER A 133 -12.22 -3.82 34.48
N PRO A 134 -12.40 -4.26 33.23
CA PRO A 134 -11.81 -3.59 32.08
C PRO A 134 -12.45 -2.22 31.85
N HIS A 135 -11.74 -1.38 31.11
CA HIS A 135 -12.21 -0.03 30.76
C HIS A 135 -13.01 -0.01 29.45
N LEU A 136 -13.07 -1.14 28.75
CA LEU A 136 -13.74 -1.35 27.49
C LEU A 136 -14.28 -2.78 27.42
N ASP A 137 -15.55 -2.95 27.10
CA ASP A 137 -16.18 -4.25 26.90
C ASP A 137 -15.73 -4.92 25.58
N ASP A 138 -15.96 -6.23 25.47
CA ASP A 138 -15.49 -7.04 24.34
C ASP A 138 -16.15 -6.66 23.01
N ASP A 139 -17.43 -6.29 23.03
CA ASP A 139 -18.18 -5.93 21.80
C ASP A 139 -17.66 -4.61 21.24
N SER A 140 -17.54 -3.58 22.10
CA SER A 140 -16.96 -2.29 21.73
C SER A 140 -15.50 -2.44 21.29
N HIS A 141 -14.72 -3.28 21.98
CA HIS A 141 -13.34 -3.57 21.60
C HIS A 141 -13.27 -4.18 20.20
N LYS A 142 -14.10 -5.19 19.90
CA LYS A 142 -14.15 -5.83 18.59
C LYS A 142 -14.51 -4.86 17.46
N GLN A 143 -15.46 -3.95 17.69
CA GLN A 143 -15.81 -2.93 16.70
C GLN A 143 -14.66 -1.96 16.42
N ILE A 144 -13.99 -1.50 17.47
CA ILE A 144 -12.83 -0.60 17.36
C ILE A 144 -11.64 -1.31 16.71
N GLU A 145 -11.38 -2.56 17.10
CA GLU A 145 -10.34 -3.41 16.52
C GLU A 145 -10.59 -3.58 15.01
N ASN A 146 -11.82 -3.90 14.60
CA ASN A 146 -12.18 -3.99 13.19
C ASN A 146 -11.97 -2.66 12.44
N PHE A 147 -12.35 -1.54 13.05
CA PHE A 147 -12.10 -0.21 12.46
C PHE A 147 -10.61 0.05 12.28
N ILE A 148 -9.78 -0.21 13.30
CA ILE A 148 -8.32 0.00 13.24
C ILE A 148 -7.66 -0.91 12.22
N LEU A 149 -8.14 -2.16 12.07
CA LEU A 149 -7.57 -3.18 11.19
C LEU A 149 -8.12 -3.14 9.75
N MET A 150 -8.86 -2.10 9.37
CA MET A 150 -9.28 -1.95 7.97
C MET A 150 -8.06 -1.82 7.06
N ASP A 151 -8.10 -2.55 5.95
CA ASP A 151 -7.01 -2.57 4.96
C ASP A 151 -6.74 -1.15 4.39
N MET A 152 -7.74 -0.26 4.39
CA MET A 152 -7.66 1.13 3.94
C MET A 152 -6.53 1.94 4.61
N TRP A 153 -6.19 1.65 5.87
CA TRP A 153 -5.06 2.33 6.53
C TRP A 153 -3.90 1.37 6.83
N CYS A 154 -4.17 0.11 7.16
CA CYS A 154 -3.12 -0.87 7.42
C CYS A 154 -2.19 -1.07 6.20
N ASN A 155 -2.71 -0.98 4.97
CA ASN A 155 -1.90 -1.11 3.76
C ASN A 155 -0.91 0.05 3.54
N TYR A 156 -1.12 1.21 4.18
CA TYR A 156 -0.18 2.33 4.10
C TYR A 156 0.89 2.29 5.18
N LEU A 157 0.69 1.56 6.29
CA LEU A 157 1.71 1.39 7.34
C LEU A 157 2.84 0.49 6.83
N ASP A 158 3.93 1.11 6.37
CA ASP A 158 5.05 0.40 5.77
C ASP A 158 5.99 -0.20 6.82
N LEU A 159 6.28 0.55 7.89
CA LEU A 159 7.14 0.13 8.98
C LEU A 159 6.55 0.52 10.33
N ILE A 160 6.56 -0.42 11.27
CA ILE A 160 6.16 -0.17 12.66
C ILE A 160 7.32 -0.52 13.57
N TYR A 161 7.84 0.47 14.30
CA TYR A 161 8.85 0.27 15.33
C TYR A 161 8.20 0.26 16.71
N VAL A 162 8.30 -0.88 17.40
CA VAL A 162 7.77 -1.07 18.75
C VAL A 162 8.92 -0.96 19.74
N LEU A 163 9.07 0.20 20.36
CA LEU A 163 10.11 0.46 21.36
C LEU A 163 9.64 0.05 22.75
N GLN A 164 10.26 -1.01 23.26
CA GLN A 164 10.01 -1.58 24.58
C GLN A 164 11.10 -1.20 25.56
N VAL A 165 10.69 -1.08 26.82
CA VAL A 165 11.55 -0.81 27.97
C VAL A 165 10.93 -1.46 29.19
N ASN A 166 11.77 -1.93 30.12
CA ASN A 166 11.31 -2.42 31.40
C ASN A 166 10.58 -1.30 32.17
N PRO A 167 9.43 -1.58 32.80
CA PRO A 167 8.71 -0.61 33.62
C PRO A 167 9.59 0.13 34.64
N ALA A 168 10.52 -0.56 35.31
CA ALA A 168 11.41 0.05 36.28
C ALA A 168 12.34 1.10 35.64
N THR A 169 12.91 0.77 34.47
CA THR A 169 13.78 1.68 33.71
C THR A 169 12.99 2.88 33.18
N SER A 170 11.78 2.66 32.65
CA SER A 170 10.88 3.72 32.19
C SER A 170 10.57 4.73 33.30
N ILE A 171 10.24 4.23 34.49
CA ILE A 171 9.96 5.04 35.67
C ILE A 171 11.21 5.81 36.11
N LYS A 172 12.40 5.18 36.12
CA LYS A 172 13.67 5.86 36.41
C LYS A 172 13.94 7.01 35.43
N ARG A 173 13.69 6.80 34.13
CA ARG A 173 13.85 7.83 33.07
C ARG A 173 12.85 8.99 33.18
N GLU A 174 11.67 8.73 33.73
CA GLU A 174 10.68 9.77 34.05
C GLU A 174 11.24 10.73 35.11
N TYR A 175 11.69 10.20 36.25
CA TYR A 175 12.20 11.02 37.36
C TYR A 175 13.49 11.77 37.03
N ALA A 176 14.34 11.24 36.16
CA ALA A 176 15.56 11.92 35.73
C ALA A 176 15.30 13.30 35.10
N ASN A 177 14.09 13.52 34.56
CA ASN A 177 13.73 14.75 33.85
C ASN A 177 12.65 15.57 34.57
N LEU A 178 12.14 15.12 35.72
CA LEU A 178 11.12 15.82 36.48
C LEU A 178 11.74 16.57 37.66
N LEU A 179 11.33 17.82 37.87
CA LEU A 179 11.55 18.54 39.13
C LEU A 179 10.51 18.14 40.20
N THR A 180 9.85 16.99 40.04
CA THR A 180 8.78 16.51 40.92
C THR A 180 8.75 14.98 40.98
N GLU A 181 8.34 14.46 42.14
CA GLU A 181 8.15 13.02 42.37
C GLU A 181 6.71 12.56 42.08
N LYS A 182 5.81 13.48 41.66
CA LYS A 182 4.43 13.14 41.32
C LYS A 182 4.36 12.32 40.04
N ARG A 183 3.83 11.10 40.13
CA ARG A 183 3.67 10.19 38.98
C ARG A 183 2.56 10.66 38.04
N GLY A 184 2.80 10.54 36.74
CA GLY A 184 1.72 10.60 35.74
C GLY A 184 0.74 9.42 35.91
N SER A 185 -0.53 9.63 35.54
CA SER A 185 -1.62 8.65 35.73
C SER A 185 -1.41 7.29 35.05
N ILE A 186 -0.58 7.26 34.00
CA ILE A 186 -0.17 6.06 33.25
C ILE A 186 1.26 5.60 33.57
N MET A 187 2.06 6.41 34.30
CA MET A 187 3.45 6.11 34.67
C MET A 187 3.51 5.26 35.94
N THR A 188 2.86 4.10 35.90
CA THR A 188 2.87 3.13 36.99
C THR A 188 3.30 1.77 36.47
N GLU A 189 4.02 1.01 37.29
CA GLU A 189 4.56 -0.30 36.90
C GLU A 189 3.46 -1.24 36.39
N LYS A 190 2.31 -1.25 37.07
CA LYS A 190 1.12 -2.02 36.70
C LYS A 190 0.61 -1.70 35.30
N VAL A 191 0.54 -0.41 34.94
CA VAL A 191 0.08 0.04 33.62
C VAL A 191 1.12 -0.29 32.56
N LEU A 192 2.40 0.04 32.81
CA LEU A 192 3.50 -0.20 31.86
C LEU A 192 3.69 -1.69 31.55
N LYS A 193 3.65 -2.56 32.57
CA LYS A 193 3.69 -4.01 32.39
C LYS A 193 2.48 -4.51 31.60
N GLY A 194 1.29 -4.03 31.95
CA GLY A 194 0.06 -4.39 31.23
C GLY A 194 0.11 -3.96 29.76
N PHE A 195 0.61 -2.76 29.47
CA PHE A 195 0.73 -2.26 28.10
C PHE A 195 1.72 -3.10 27.29
N ASN A 196 2.89 -3.43 27.84
CA ASN A 196 3.84 -4.32 27.15
C ASN A 196 3.21 -5.69 26.82
N LEU A 197 2.41 -6.27 27.72
CA LEU A 197 1.68 -7.53 27.46
C LEU A 197 0.62 -7.37 26.38
N ALA A 198 -0.12 -6.26 26.38
CA ALA A 198 -1.11 -5.97 25.34
C ALA A 198 -0.45 -5.82 23.96
N THR A 199 0.68 -5.12 23.89
CA THR A 199 1.47 -4.98 22.66
C THR A 199 1.94 -6.32 22.12
N GLU A 200 2.48 -7.22 22.97
CA GLU A 200 2.86 -8.56 22.53
C GLU A 200 1.65 -9.35 22.00
N SER A 201 0.51 -9.29 22.69
CA SER A 201 -0.70 -9.97 22.24
C SER A 201 -1.22 -9.45 20.89
N VAL A 202 -1.12 -8.14 20.63
CA VAL A 202 -1.47 -7.55 19.33
C VAL A 202 -0.53 -8.04 18.23
N ILE A 203 0.78 -8.09 18.49
CA ILE A 203 1.76 -8.58 17.51
C ILE A 203 1.50 -10.05 17.17
N GLU A 204 1.27 -10.88 18.17
CA GLU A 204 0.96 -12.31 17.98
C GLU A 204 -0.30 -12.52 17.14
N ARG A 205 -1.36 -11.75 17.38
CA ARG A 205 -2.65 -11.92 16.68
C ARG A 205 -2.69 -11.27 15.30
N HIS A 206 -2.03 -10.12 15.12
CA HIS A 206 -2.29 -9.24 13.99
C HIS A 206 -1.05 -8.91 13.14
N SER A 207 0.14 -9.42 13.46
CA SER A 207 1.36 -9.14 12.68
C SER A 207 1.19 -9.38 11.17
N ALA A 208 0.43 -10.42 10.77
CA ALA A 208 0.16 -10.73 9.36
C ALA A 208 -0.66 -9.65 8.62
N LYS A 209 -1.32 -8.73 9.32
CA LYS A 209 -2.06 -7.59 8.74
C LYS A 209 -1.16 -6.40 8.41
N PHE A 210 0.03 -6.33 9.01
CA PHE A 210 0.97 -5.22 8.82
C PHE A 210 2.14 -5.67 7.95
N ARG A 211 2.70 -4.74 7.17
CA ARG A 211 3.80 -5.05 6.24
C ARG A 211 5.06 -5.49 6.96
N ASN A 212 5.44 -4.75 8.01
CA ASN A 212 6.66 -5.02 8.76
C ASN A 212 6.59 -4.41 10.16
N ILE A 213 6.79 -5.24 11.18
CA ILE A 213 6.85 -4.84 12.59
C ILE A 213 8.23 -5.20 13.16
N GLN A 214 8.91 -4.23 13.74
CA GLN A 214 10.24 -4.37 14.33
C GLN A 214 10.20 -4.04 15.81
N LYS A 215 10.53 -5.01 16.66
CA LYS A 215 10.63 -4.81 18.12
C LYS A 215 12.04 -4.36 18.49
N ILE A 216 12.13 -3.31 19.31
CA ILE A 216 13.40 -2.77 19.80
C ILE A 216 13.32 -2.65 21.32
N VAL A 217 14.17 -3.40 22.02
CA VAL A 217 14.35 -3.26 23.48
C VAL A 217 15.42 -2.20 23.74
N THR A 218 15.09 -1.20 24.56
CA THR A 218 15.90 0.04 24.69
C THR A 218 16.63 0.18 26.02
N ASP A 219 16.57 -0.84 26.87
CA ASP A 219 17.24 -0.91 28.17
C ASP A 219 18.14 -2.14 28.32
N THR A 220 18.71 -2.59 27.20
CA THR A 220 19.78 -3.59 27.20
C THR A 220 21.12 -2.93 27.56
N SER A 221 22.12 -3.72 27.95
CA SER A 221 23.48 -3.22 28.17
C SER A 221 24.06 -2.47 26.95
N GLU A 222 23.59 -2.79 25.75
CA GLU A 222 23.98 -2.17 24.48
C GLU A 222 23.23 -0.85 24.19
N THR A 223 22.04 -0.65 24.77
CA THR A 223 21.12 0.45 24.38
C THR A 223 20.79 1.43 25.50
N ASP A 224 20.87 1.02 26.77
CA ASP A 224 20.45 1.81 27.94
C ASP A 224 21.30 3.09 28.15
N ASN A 225 22.53 3.11 27.62
CA ASN A 225 23.44 4.26 27.65
C ASN A 225 24.03 4.64 26.28
N ASP A 226 23.51 4.07 25.19
CA ASP A 226 23.95 4.45 23.84
C ASP A 226 22.78 4.63 22.86
N PRO A 227 22.08 5.78 22.94
CA PRO A 227 21.02 6.14 22.00
C PRO A 227 21.48 6.17 20.52
N ASN A 228 22.79 6.28 20.27
CA ASN A 228 23.32 6.30 18.90
C ASN A 228 23.22 4.93 18.24
N THR A 229 23.39 3.84 19.00
CA THR A 229 23.27 2.48 18.47
C THR A 229 21.83 2.19 18.04
N VAL A 230 20.84 2.53 18.86
CA VAL A 230 19.41 2.40 18.48
C VAL A 230 19.10 3.26 17.26
N SER A 231 19.54 4.52 17.26
CA SER A 231 19.29 5.44 16.15
C SER A 231 19.95 4.97 14.85
N TYR A 232 21.15 4.39 14.91
CA TYR A 232 21.82 3.81 13.75
C TYR A 232 21.03 2.64 13.17
N THR A 233 20.67 1.65 14.00
CA THR A 233 19.93 0.46 13.55
C THR A 233 18.60 0.85 12.93
N VAL A 234 17.85 1.74 13.57
CA VAL A 234 16.57 2.26 13.03
C VAL A 234 16.80 2.96 11.69
N THR A 235 17.80 3.83 11.60
CA THR A 235 18.07 4.57 10.34
C THR A 235 18.49 3.63 9.22
N LEU A 236 19.36 2.64 9.51
CA LEU A 236 19.81 1.65 8.54
C LEU A 236 18.63 0.85 7.95
N GLU A 237 17.74 0.34 8.81
CA GLU A 237 16.60 -0.46 8.38
C GLU A 237 15.56 0.37 7.61
N ILE A 238 15.35 1.63 7.99
CA ILE A 238 14.50 2.56 7.21
C ILE A 238 15.07 2.78 5.81
N LEU A 239 16.37 3.05 5.70
CA LEU A 239 17.01 3.27 4.41
C LEU A 239 16.98 2.01 3.53
N LYS A 240 17.20 0.82 4.10
CA LYS A 240 17.03 -0.45 3.38
C LYS A 240 15.58 -0.64 2.90
N SER A 241 14.61 -0.35 3.76
CA SER A 241 13.19 -0.48 3.41
C SER A 241 12.77 0.52 2.33
N LEU A 242 13.28 1.75 2.37
CA LEU A 242 13.09 2.73 1.30
C LEU A 242 13.72 2.25 -0.01
N ARG A 243 14.94 1.71 0.05
CA ARG A 243 15.61 1.15 -1.11
C ARG A 243 14.77 0.02 -1.72
N ASP A 244 14.31 -0.91 -0.89
CA ASP A 244 13.51 -2.06 -1.33
C ASP A 244 12.13 -1.65 -1.85
N LEU A 245 11.53 -0.57 -1.31
CA LEU A 245 10.30 0.02 -1.85
C LEU A 245 10.55 0.66 -3.23
N LEU A 246 11.71 1.29 -3.43
CA LEU A 246 12.06 1.89 -4.72
C LEU A 246 12.46 0.83 -5.74
N ILE A 247 13.07 -0.28 -5.33
CA ILE A 247 13.39 -1.43 -6.19
C ILE A 247 12.13 -2.25 -6.43
N GLU A 248 11.60 -2.16 -7.64
CA GLU A 248 10.37 -2.85 -8.02
C GLU A 248 10.59 -4.37 -8.09
N LYS A 249 10.03 -5.09 -7.11
CA LYS A 249 9.90 -6.55 -7.16
C LYS A 249 8.55 -6.93 -7.72
N VAL A 250 8.55 -7.53 -8.91
CA VAL A 250 7.34 -7.92 -9.64
C VAL A 250 7.03 -9.40 -9.45
N GLY A 251 5.75 -9.72 -9.43
CA GLY A 251 5.24 -11.08 -9.34
C GLY A 251 5.46 -11.84 -10.65
N PHE A 252 5.78 -13.12 -10.55
CA PHE A 252 5.82 -14.05 -11.67
C PHE A 252 5.35 -15.44 -11.23
N VAL A 253 4.88 -16.21 -12.22
CA VAL A 253 4.49 -17.61 -12.06
C VAL A 253 5.41 -18.50 -12.90
N ASP A 254 5.52 -19.76 -12.50
CA ASP A 254 6.35 -20.74 -13.18
C ASP A 254 5.90 -20.99 -14.63
N ASN A 255 6.85 -21.32 -15.50
CA ASN A 255 6.56 -21.60 -16.92
C ASN A 255 5.63 -22.80 -17.14
N SER A 256 5.47 -23.69 -16.18
CA SER A 256 4.45 -24.74 -16.23
C SER A 256 3.04 -24.16 -16.38
N PHE A 257 2.76 -22.98 -15.82
CA PHE A 257 1.49 -22.28 -16.00
C PHE A 257 1.23 -21.88 -17.45
N LYS A 258 2.29 -21.50 -18.20
CA LYS A 258 2.20 -21.14 -19.62
C LYS A 258 1.60 -22.25 -20.48
N LYS A 259 1.77 -23.52 -20.08
CA LYS A 259 1.19 -24.69 -20.76
C LYS A 259 -0.31 -24.85 -20.53
N LYS A 260 -0.85 -24.22 -19.48
CA LYS A 260 -2.29 -24.22 -19.15
C LYS A 260 -3.06 -23.12 -19.89
N LEU A 261 -2.35 -22.12 -20.42
CA LEU A 261 -2.95 -20.99 -21.13
C LEU A 261 -3.09 -21.27 -22.63
N SER A 262 -4.28 -21.01 -23.15
CA SER A 262 -4.58 -20.95 -24.58
C SER A 262 -4.42 -19.50 -25.11
N HIS A 263 -4.23 -19.35 -26.43
CA HIS A 263 -4.23 -18.02 -27.04
C HIS A 263 -5.64 -17.41 -26.95
N GLY A 264 -5.77 -16.21 -26.39
CA GLY A 264 -7.04 -15.51 -26.23
C GLY A 264 -7.53 -15.46 -24.78
N ILE A 265 -8.85 -15.63 -24.61
CA ILE A 265 -9.53 -15.61 -23.31
C ILE A 265 -9.42 -16.97 -22.62
N ASN A 266 -9.08 -16.95 -21.33
CA ASN A 266 -8.92 -18.13 -20.49
C ASN A 266 -9.69 -17.95 -19.18
N ASN A 267 -10.05 -19.07 -18.56
CA ASN A 267 -10.76 -19.07 -17.29
C ASN A 267 -9.83 -18.60 -16.13
N ILE A 268 -10.32 -17.71 -15.27
CA ILE A 268 -9.57 -17.20 -14.13
C ILE A 268 -9.19 -18.29 -13.10
N HIS A 269 -10.01 -19.34 -12.97
CA HIS A 269 -9.80 -20.46 -12.05
C HIS A 269 -8.53 -21.27 -12.35
N LEU A 270 -7.89 -21.07 -13.50
CA LEU A 270 -6.57 -21.62 -13.77
C LEU A 270 -5.53 -21.16 -12.73
N LEU A 271 -5.75 -20.01 -12.09
CA LEU A 271 -4.85 -19.46 -11.06
C LEU A 271 -5.10 -20.01 -9.65
N ASP A 272 -6.19 -20.73 -9.39
CA ASP A 272 -6.60 -21.10 -8.02
C ASP A 272 -5.53 -21.86 -7.23
N ASN A 273 -4.67 -22.61 -7.93
CA ASN A 273 -3.58 -23.40 -7.35
C ASN A 273 -2.18 -22.90 -7.71
N GLU A 274 -2.07 -21.73 -8.34
CA GLU A 274 -0.79 -21.17 -8.74
C GLU A 274 -0.14 -20.41 -7.60
N ARG A 275 1.19 -20.50 -7.56
CA ARG A 275 2.02 -19.75 -6.62
C ARG A 275 2.64 -18.57 -7.35
N LEU A 276 2.53 -17.40 -6.71
CA LEU A 276 3.20 -16.20 -7.14
C LEU A 276 4.52 -16.05 -6.38
N ASP A 277 5.63 -15.96 -7.12
CA ASP A 277 6.94 -15.61 -6.58
C ASP A 277 7.31 -14.18 -7.00
N PHE A 278 8.26 -13.55 -6.30
CA PHE A 278 8.61 -12.15 -6.51
C PHE A 278 10.13 -11.97 -6.62
N GLU A 279 10.57 -11.16 -7.58
CA GLU A 279 11.98 -10.79 -7.75
C GLU A 279 12.09 -9.43 -8.45
N ASN A 280 13.27 -8.81 -8.38
CA ASN A 280 13.56 -7.54 -9.05
C ASN A 280 13.14 -7.57 -10.52
N ARG A 281 12.39 -6.56 -10.96
CA ARG A 281 11.85 -6.42 -12.32
C ARG A 281 12.90 -6.64 -13.41
N ASP A 282 14.06 -6.00 -13.29
CA ASP A 282 15.13 -6.11 -14.28
C ASP A 282 15.62 -7.57 -14.43
N ILE A 283 15.56 -8.38 -13.37
CA ILE A 283 15.91 -9.81 -13.41
C ILE A 283 14.75 -10.58 -14.04
N VAL A 284 13.50 -10.35 -13.60
CA VAL A 284 12.32 -11.06 -14.11
C VAL A 284 12.13 -10.85 -15.61
N GLU A 285 12.30 -9.61 -16.10
CA GLU A 285 12.13 -9.28 -17.52
C GLU A 285 13.16 -9.98 -18.43
N THR A 286 14.34 -10.36 -17.90
CA THR A 286 15.35 -11.13 -18.65
C THR A 286 15.04 -12.63 -18.71
N ARG A 287 14.33 -13.18 -17.72
CA ARG A 287 13.96 -14.60 -17.66
C ARG A 287 12.79 -14.91 -18.60
N ASP A 288 12.65 -16.17 -19.01
CA ASP A 288 11.42 -16.67 -19.60
C ASP A 288 10.53 -17.15 -18.46
N VAL A 289 9.73 -16.24 -17.89
CA VAL A 289 8.71 -16.52 -16.86
C VAL A 289 7.48 -15.69 -17.20
N LEU A 290 6.32 -16.09 -16.69
CA LEU A 290 5.07 -15.35 -16.91
C LEU A 290 4.81 -14.35 -15.78
N GLN A 291 4.54 -13.11 -16.15
CA GLN A 291 4.19 -12.03 -15.24
C GLN A 291 2.69 -11.72 -15.36
N PRO A 292 1.92 -11.83 -14.27
CA PRO A 292 0.53 -11.35 -14.24
C PRO A 292 0.48 -9.82 -14.27
N ILE A 293 -0.38 -9.28 -15.13
CA ILE A 293 -0.77 -7.88 -15.14
C ILE A 293 -2.22 -7.79 -14.68
N ALA A 294 -2.49 -7.10 -13.57
CA ALA A 294 -3.85 -6.86 -13.12
C ALA A 294 -4.44 -5.71 -13.95
N ILE A 295 -5.58 -5.93 -14.62
CA ILE A 295 -6.24 -4.91 -15.43
C ILE A 295 -7.72 -4.74 -15.08
N ALA A 296 -8.21 -3.51 -15.21
CA ALA A 296 -9.62 -3.15 -15.04
C ALA A 296 -10.18 -2.60 -16.35
N VAL A 297 -11.34 -3.13 -16.77
CA VAL A 297 -12.19 -2.55 -17.81
C VAL A 297 -13.33 -1.82 -17.10
N ILE A 298 -13.29 -0.50 -17.09
CA ILE A 298 -14.33 0.32 -16.43
C ILE A 298 -15.39 0.70 -17.47
N THR A 299 -16.61 0.22 -17.27
CA THR A 299 -17.73 0.37 -18.21
C THR A 299 -19.04 0.69 -17.48
N ASN A 300 -20.06 1.09 -18.23
CA ASN A 300 -21.40 1.22 -17.69
C ASN A 300 -22.16 -0.12 -17.70
N PRO A 301 -23.23 -0.29 -16.91
CA PRO A 301 -23.97 -1.55 -16.85
C PRO A 301 -24.54 -2.03 -18.20
N GLN A 302 -24.81 -1.11 -19.13
CA GLN A 302 -25.28 -1.44 -20.48
C GLN A 302 -24.14 -1.85 -21.43
N ARG A 303 -22.88 -1.80 -20.97
CA ARG A 303 -21.66 -2.11 -21.71
C ARG A 303 -21.65 -1.47 -23.09
N ASN A 304 -21.92 -0.17 -23.15
CA ASN A 304 -21.88 0.59 -24.39
C ASN A 304 -20.94 1.81 -24.30
N ASN A 305 -20.44 2.11 -23.10
CA ASN A 305 -19.45 3.14 -22.79
C ASN A 305 -18.27 2.53 -22.04
N VAL A 306 -17.06 2.99 -22.31
CA VAL A 306 -15.84 2.48 -21.65
C VAL A 306 -14.87 3.62 -21.40
N LEU A 307 -14.20 3.59 -20.25
CA LEU A 307 -13.05 4.45 -19.99
C LEU A 307 -11.89 4.01 -20.89
N VAL A 308 -11.40 4.93 -21.72
CA VAL A 308 -10.25 4.69 -22.58
C VAL A 308 -9.05 5.51 -22.13
N VAL A 309 -7.86 4.92 -22.26
CA VAL A 309 -6.60 5.59 -21.90
C VAL A 309 -5.55 5.41 -22.98
N LYS A 310 -4.56 6.31 -22.98
CA LYS A 310 -3.37 6.18 -23.81
C LYS A 310 -2.14 6.41 -22.92
N LYS A 311 -1.34 5.37 -22.74
CA LYS A 311 -0.13 5.43 -21.92
C LYS A 311 0.82 6.53 -22.43
N SER A 312 1.50 7.18 -21.50
CA SER A 312 2.45 8.26 -21.79
C SER A 312 3.70 7.72 -22.48
N GLY A 313 4.22 8.44 -23.46
CA GLY A 313 5.49 8.09 -24.12
C GLY A 313 6.69 8.07 -23.17
N LYS A 314 6.58 8.68 -21.98
CA LYS A 314 7.60 8.65 -20.93
C LYS A 314 7.68 7.30 -20.19
N ARG A 315 6.59 6.52 -20.19
CA ARG A 315 6.46 5.25 -19.43
C ARG A 315 6.55 4.00 -20.29
N ILE A 316 6.55 4.18 -21.60
CA ILE A 316 6.49 3.09 -22.55
C ILE A 316 7.86 2.89 -23.21
N SER A 317 8.37 1.65 -23.19
CA SER A 317 9.53 1.28 -24.00
C SER A 317 9.20 1.38 -25.50
N LYS A 318 10.21 1.61 -26.34
CA LYS A 318 10.02 1.72 -27.80
C LYS A 318 9.36 0.48 -28.43
N GLN A 319 9.46 -0.67 -27.78
CA GLN A 319 8.98 -1.97 -28.25
C GLN A 319 7.65 -2.39 -27.60
N SER A 320 7.03 -1.55 -26.76
CA SER A 320 5.78 -1.92 -26.10
C SER A 320 4.62 -2.07 -27.10
N PRO A 321 3.79 -3.11 -26.97
CA PRO A 321 2.57 -3.27 -27.75
C PRO A 321 1.56 -2.11 -27.56
N GLU A 322 1.61 -1.43 -26.42
CA GLU A 322 0.69 -0.35 -26.05
C GLU A 322 1.06 1.00 -26.68
N LYS A 323 2.25 1.11 -27.27
CA LYS A 323 2.80 2.38 -27.76
C LYS A 323 1.89 3.01 -28.81
N GLU A 324 1.47 4.25 -28.52
CA GLU A 324 0.58 5.06 -29.37
C GLU A 324 -0.83 4.48 -29.60
N LYS A 325 -1.18 3.37 -28.94
CA LYS A 325 -2.48 2.72 -29.05
C LYS A 325 -3.48 3.29 -28.05
N LEU A 326 -4.77 3.15 -28.37
CA LEU A 326 -5.85 3.39 -27.42
C LEU A 326 -6.10 2.09 -26.65
N LEU A 327 -6.13 2.17 -25.32
CA LEU A 327 -6.36 1.03 -24.43
C LEU A 327 -7.76 1.12 -23.84
N LEU A 328 -8.42 -0.03 -23.70
CA LEU A 328 -9.74 -0.16 -23.06
C LEU A 328 -9.66 -0.60 -21.60
N TYR A 329 -8.46 -0.58 -21.03
CA TYR A 329 -8.18 -0.98 -19.67
C TYR A 329 -7.15 -0.05 -19.03
N ILE A 330 -7.14 -0.07 -17.70
CA ILE A 330 -6.09 0.49 -16.84
C ILE A 330 -5.49 -0.64 -16.00
N GLY A 331 -4.29 -0.47 -15.46
CA GLY A 331 -3.61 -1.51 -14.69
C GLY A 331 -2.10 -1.62 -14.89
N GLY A 332 -1.53 -2.60 -14.20
CA GLY A 332 -0.08 -2.75 -14.07
C GLY A 332 0.38 -4.09 -13.48
N HIS A 333 1.69 -4.22 -13.31
CA HIS A 333 2.34 -5.41 -12.76
C HIS A 333 1.94 -5.63 -11.30
N VAL A 334 1.75 -6.91 -10.94
CA VAL A 334 1.64 -7.31 -9.53
C VAL A 334 2.98 -7.07 -8.84
N ARG A 335 3.00 -6.37 -7.70
CA ARG A 335 4.23 -6.08 -6.95
C ARG A 335 4.23 -6.78 -5.59
N LEU A 336 5.41 -6.99 -5.01
CA LEU A 336 5.55 -7.65 -3.69
C LEU A 336 4.73 -6.97 -2.59
N GLU A 337 4.58 -5.65 -2.66
CA GLU A 337 3.80 -4.86 -1.69
C GLU A 337 2.28 -5.13 -1.72
N ASP A 338 1.79 -5.77 -2.78
CA ASP A 338 0.39 -6.19 -2.92
C ASP A 338 0.15 -7.60 -2.38
N ASN A 339 1.22 -8.31 -1.98
CA ASN A 339 1.14 -9.72 -1.66
C ASN A 339 0.20 -9.97 -0.47
N LYS A 340 -0.87 -10.73 -0.74
CA LYS A 340 -1.82 -11.24 0.25
C LYS A 340 -1.81 -12.78 0.20
N SER A 341 -2.53 -13.40 1.12
CA SER A 341 -2.68 -14.86 1.12
C SER A 341 -3.52 -15.32 -0.10
N GLY A 342 -2.83 -15.76 -1.15
CA GLY A 342 -3.42 -16.30 -2.39
C GLY A 342 -3.30 -15.36 -3.59
N ILE A 343 -3.00 -15.92 -4.77
CA ILE A 343 -2.69 -15.15 -5.98
C ILE A 343 -3.84 -14.24 -6.44
N LEU A 344 -5.09 -14.70 -6.38
CA LEU A 344 -6.25 -13.88 -6.77
C LEU A 344 -6.43 -12.68 -5.85
N LYS A 345 -6.29 -12.85 -4.53
CA LYS A 345 -6.37 -11.74 -3.56
C LYS A 345 -5.23 -10.73 -3.78
N THR A 346 -4.03 -11.22 -4.09
CA THR A 346 -2.89 -10.37 -4.45
C THR A 346 -3.16 -9.56 -5.72
N ILE A 347 -3.76 -10.18 -6.75
CA ILE A 347 -4.14 -9.50 -7.99
C ILE A 347 -5.24 -8.46 -7.74
N GLU A 348 -6.23 -8.76 -6.91
CA GLU A 348 -7.27 -7.80 -6.52
C GLU A 348 -6.67 -6.60 -5.79
N GLN A 349 -5.76 -6.84 -4.84
CA GLN A 349 -5.03 -5.79 -4.13
C GLN A 349 -4.17 -4.94 -5.08
N THR A 350 -3.54 -5.59 -6.07
CA THR A 350 -2.80 -4.92 -7.15
C THR A 350 -3.74 -4.00 -7.92
N LEU A 351 -4.92 -4.49 -8.31
CA LEU A 351 -5.87 -3.72 -9.09
C LEU A 351 -6.37 -2.49 -8.33
N HIS A 352 -6.66 -2.64 -7.04
CA HIS A 352 -7.03 -1.51 -6.19
C HIS A 352 -5.94 -0.43 -6.17
N ARG A 353 -4.67 -0.82 -5.99
CA ARG A 353 -3.55 0.14 -6.04
C ARG A 353 -3.44 0.80 -7.40
N GLU A 354 -3.45 0.04 -8.49
CA GLU A 354 -3.28 0.59 -9.83
C GLU A 354 -4.41 1.57 -10.17
N ILE A 355 -5.67 1.27 -9.84
CA ILE A 355 -6.80 2.20 -10.03
C ILE A 355 -6.56 3.51 -9.29
N GLU A 356 -6.12 3.45 -8.03
CA GLU A 356 -5.84 4.63 -7.22
C GLU A 356 -4.64 5.44 -7.77
N GLU A 357 -3.54 4.76 -8.13
CA GLU A 357 -2.32 5.37 -8.67
C GLU A 357 -2.55 5.97 -10.07
N GLU A 358 -3.39 5.37 -10.90
CA GLU A 358 -3.55 5.73 -12.31
C GLU A 358 -4.66 6.76 -12.54
N ILE A 359 -5.79 6.64 -11.82
CA ILE A 359 -6.98 7.48 -12.04
C ILE A 359 -7.49 8.19 -10.78
N GLY A 360 -6.84 8.02 -9.62
CA GLY A 360 -7.14 8.74 -8.39
C GLY A 360 -8.49 8.39 -7.76
N GLU A 361 -9.01 7.20 -8.07
CA GLU A 361 -10.29 6.71 -7.58
C GLU A 361 -10.09 5.51 -6.64
N SER A 362 -10.98 5.34 -5.67
CA SER A 362 -11.07 4.10 -4.90
C SER A 362 -12.34 3.37 -5.35
N LEU A 363 -12.17 2.29 -6.10
CA LEU A 363 -13.27 1.49 -6.62
C LEU A 363 -13.34 0.17 -5.85
N SER A 364 -14.51 -0.15 -5.29
CA SER A 364 -14.73 -1.43 -4.65
C SER A 364 -14.97 -2.52 -5.68
N ILE A 365 -14.10 -3.54 -5.70
CA ILE A 365 -14.32 -4.77 -6.46
C ILE A 365 -15.17 -5.66 -5.56
N GLN A 366 -16.49 -5.51 -5.62
CA GLN A 366 -17.38 -6.37 -4.86
C GLN A 366 -17.56 -7.69 -5.62
N LYS A 367 -17.23 -8.81 -4.95
CA LYS A 367 -17.74 -10.12 -5.33
C LYS A 367 -19.13 -10.24 -4.73
N GLU A 368 -20.11 -10.69 -5.51
CA GLU A 368 -21.31 -11.25 -4.92
C GLU A 368 -20.87 -12.42 -4.04
N VAL A 369 -20.91 -12.22 -2.73
CA VAL A 369 -20.90 -13.34 -1.81
C VAL A 369 -22.28 -13.99 -1.96
N LEU A 370 -22.34 -15.14 -2.61
CA LEU A 370 -23.45 -16.08 -2.45
C LEU A 370 -23.39 -16.65 -1.02
N GLU A 371 -23.64 -15.80 -0.02
CA GLU A 371 -23.92 -16.24 1.35
C GLU A 371 -25.38 -15.93 1.63
N SER A 372 -26.11 -17.00 1.94
CA SER A 372 -27.46 -16.95 2.47
C SER A 372 -27.56 -15.91 3.59
N VAL A 373 -28.39 -14.90 3.34
CA VAL A 373 -28.79 -13.87 4.28
C VAL A 373 -29.18 -14.49 5.63
N SER A 374 -28.51 -14.07 6.70
CA SER A 374 -29.16 -13.93 8.00
C SER A 374 -29.32 -12.43 8.26
N LEU A 375 -30.58 -12.01 8.35
CA LEU A 375 -31.01 -10.64 8.58
C LEU A 375 -30.58 -10.20 9.97
N GLN A 376 -29.65 -9.26 10.08
CA GLN A 376 -29.74 -8.16 11.04
C GLN A 376 -28.66 -7.10 10.80
N ASN A 377 -29.12 -5.85 10.77
CA ASN A 377 -28.40 -4.58 10.91
C ASN A 377 -28.06 -3.84 9.60
N ASN A 378 -29.05 -3.02 9.22
CA ASN A 378 -28.98 -1.91 8.27
C ASN A 378 -27.87 -0.91 8.62
N VAL A 379 -26.78 -0.93 7.85
CA VAL A 379 -25.99 0.27 7.49
C VAL A 379 -25.51 0.07 6.06
N VAL A 380 -25.92 0.94 5.14
CA VAL A 380 -25.44 0.99 3.75
C VAL A 380 -24.63 2.26 3.62
N ASP A 381 -23.36 2.14 3.24
CA ASP A 381 -22.60 3.18 2.53
C ASP A 381 -21.35 2.56 1.88
N SER A 382 -21.54 1.99 0.70
CA SER A 382 -20.53 1.86 -0.36
C SER A 382 -21.26 1.55 -1.67
N VAL A 383 -20.85 2.17 -2.78
CA VAL A 383 -21.41 1.87 -4.10
C VAL A 383 -21.05 0.42 -4.44
N SER A 384 -22.05 -0.45 -4.38
CA SER A 384 -21.92 -1.87 -4.69
C SER A 384 -21.87 -2.08 -6.20
N ILE A 385 -20.76 -2.59 -6.72
CA ILE A 385 -20.63 -3.00 -8.12
C ILE A 385 -21.11 -4.44 -8.24
N LYS A 386 -22.18 -4.65 -9.01
CA LYS A 386 -22.72 -5.99 -9.33
C LYS A 386 -21.81 -6.69 -10.34
N ASN A 387 -21.62 -8.00 -10.18
CA ASN A 387 -20.97 -8.92 -11.12
C ASN A 387 -19.66 -8.41 -11.74
N THR A 388 -18.57 -8.50 -10.98
CA THR A 388 -17.25 -8.35 -11.58
C THR A 388 -16.94 -9.62 -12.39
N GLU A 389 -17.23 -9.59 -13.69
CA GLU A 389 -16.77 -10.61 -14.62
C GLU A 389 -15.24 -10.58 -14.66
N SER A 390 -14.60 -11.76 -14.56
CA SER A 390 -13.16 -11.84 -14.50
C SER A 390 -12.60 -13.00 -15.30
N PHE A 391 -11.55 -12.75 -16.09
CA PHE A 391 -10.95 -13.73 -17.00
C PHE A 391 -9.48 -13.41 -17.25
N ILE A 392 -8.75 -14.36 -17.83
CA ILE A 392 -7.35 -14.21 -18.20
C ILE A 392 -7.24 -13.91 -19.70
N ILE A 393 -6.39 -12.96 -20.09
CA ILE A 393 -6.05 -12.69 -21.50
C ILE A 393 -4.60 -13.04 -21.75
N TYR A 394 -4.34 -13.90 -22.74
CA TYR A 394 -2.98 -14.27 -23.12
C TYR A 394 -2.80 -14.24 -24.65
N THR A 395 -1.93 -13.34 -25.13
CA THR A 395 -1.67 -13.14 -26.56
C THR A 395 -0.16 -13.17 -26.86
N PRO A 396 0.46 -14.37 -26.97
CA PRO A 396 1.90 -14.56 -27.14
C PRO A 396 2.46 -14.20 -28.54
N ASN A 397 1.91 -13.16 -29.18
CA ASN A 397 2.23 -12.77 -30.55
C ASN A 397 3.61 -12.13 -30.68
N LEU A 398 4.05 -11.38 -29.67
CA LEU A 398 5.33 -10.67 -29.65
C LEU A 398 6.25 -11.23 -28.54
N PRO A 399 7.58 -11.11 -28.67
CA PRO A 399 8.51 -11.57 -27.62
C PRO A 399 8.19 -11.00 -26.23
N VAL A 400 7.78 -9.73 -26.16
CA VAL A 400 7.39 -9.07 -24.90
C VAL A 400 6.07 -9.65 -24.37
N SER A 401 5.07 -9.87 -25.23
CA SER A 401 3.75 -10.36 -24.79
C SER A 401 3.75 -11.84 -24.43
N ARG A 402 4.75 -12.63 -24.85
CA ARG A 402 4.94 -14.04 -24.44
C ARG A 402 5.30 -14.22 -22.96
N LYS A 403 5.72 -13.14 -22.30
CA LYS A 403 6.11 -13.12 -20.88
C LYS A 403 5.02 -12.54 -19.98
N HIS A 404 3.87 -12.16 -20.54
CA HIS A 404 2.82 -11.47 -19.80
C HIS A 404 1.46 -12.08 -20.10
N PHE A 405 0.60 -12.12 -19.08
CA PHE A 405 -0.83 -12.36 -19.24
C PHE A 405 -1.59 -11.35 -18.41
N ALA A 406 -2.76 -10.92 -18.88
CA ALA A 406 -3.62 -10.04 -18.11
C ALA A 406 -4.59 -10.86 -17.28
N VAL A 407 -4.86 -10.44 -16.05
CA VAL A 407 -6.00 -10.87 -15.26
C VAL A 407 -6.97 -9.70 -15.25
N CYS A 408 -8.03 -9.85 -16.04
CA CYS A 408 -9.00 -8.81 -16.34
C CYS A 408 -10.17 -8.88 -15.38
N TYR A 409 -10.56 -7.72 -14.84
CA TYR A 409 -11.79 -7.52 -14.07
C TYR A 409 -12.63 -6.46 -14.77
N VAL A 410 -13.91 -6.78 -15.02
CA VAL A 410 -14.88 -5.86 -15.59
C VAL A 410 -15.60 -5.15 -14.46
N ILE A 411 -15.42 -3.84 -14.38
CA ILE A 411 -15.97 -2.99 -13.33
C ILE A 411 -17.12 -2.17 -13.94
N GLU A 412 -18.35 -2.55 -13.60
CA GLU A 412 -19.56 -1.86 -14.03
C GLU A 412 -19.94 -0.74 -13.06
N MET A 413 -20.10 0.49 -13.54
CA MET A 413 -20.54 1.61 -12.72
C MET A 413 -21.27 2.67 -13.52
N ASP A 414 -21.96 3.57 -12.82
CA ASP A 414 -22.47 4.76 -13.48
C ASP A 414 -21.30 5.63 -13.97
N LEU A 415 -21.31 5.87 -15.28
CA LEU A 415 -20.32 6.69 -15.98
C LEU A 415 -20.89 8.05 -16.38
N ASP A 416 -22.18 8.28 -16.16
CA ASP A 416 -22.81 9.56 -16.45
C ASP A 416 -22.20 10.63 -15.55
N ASP A 417 -21.78 11.74 -16.16
CA ASP A 417 -21.07 12.86 -15.54
C ASP A 417 -19.76 12.54 -14.78
N LYS A 418 -19.25 11.30 -14.85
CA LYS A 418 -18.04 10.89 -14.15
C LYS A 418 -16.78 11.43 -14.83
N LYS A 419 -15.94 12.13 -14.06
CA LYS A 419 -14.65 12.67 -14.53
C LYS A 419 -13.49 12.04 -13.77
N PHE A 420 -12.82 11.11 -14.43
CA PHE A 420 -11.58 10.52 -13.90
C PHE A 420 -10.42 11.50 -13.93
N LYS A 421 -9.67 11.57 -12.82
CA LYS A 421 -8.46 12.39 -12.69
C LYS A 421 -7.24 11.55 -13.05
N LEU A 422 -6.95 11.48 -14.34
CA LEU A 422 -5.75 10.78 -14.81
C LEU A 422 -4.46 11.38 -14.23
N VAL A 423 -3.53 10.51 -13.89
CA VAL A 423 -2.16 10.91 -13.54
C VAL A 423 -1.34 11.15 -14.80
N SER A 424 -0.83 12.38 -14.96
CA SER A 424 -0.13 12.84 -16.17
C SER A 424 1.18 12.13 -16.47
N ASP A 425 1.77 11.50 -15.47
CA ASP A 425 2.99 10.71 -15.64
C ASP A 425 2.69 9.34 -16.23
N GLU A 426 1.51 8.77 -15.99
CA GLU A 426 1.09 7.48 -16.52
C GLU A 426 0.42 7.59 -17.89
N PHE A 427 -0.40 8.62 -18.10
CA PHE A 427 -1.18 8.77 -19.32
C PHE A 427 -0.96 10.09 -20.04
N THR A 428 -1.24 10.05 -21.34
CA THR A 428 -1.38 11.27 -22.14
C THR A 428 -2.57 12.06 -21.62
N MET A 429 -2.37 13.32 -21.26
CA MET A 429 -3.44 14.18 -20.71
C MET A 429 -4.44 14.62 -21.79
N LYS A 430 -5.59 15.14 -21.33
CA LYS A 430 -6.70 15.71 -22.13
C LYS A 430 -6.35 17.03 -22.83
N THR A 431 -5.15 17.18 -23.36
CA THR A 431 -4.73 18.40 -24.08
C THR A 431 -4.54 18.07 -25.56
N GLY A 432 -5.30 18.75 -26.44
CA GLY A 432 -5.25 18.56 -27.90
C GLY A 432 -6.24 17.50 -28.42
N THR A 433 -5.83 16.70 -29.40
CA THR A 433 -6.65 15.67 -30.07
C THR A 433 -6.68 14.31 -29.34
N SER A 434 -5.99 14.18 -28.21
CA SER A 434 -5.89 12.93 -27.44
C SER A 434 -7.21 12.62 -26.71
N ARG A 435 -7.74 11.42 -26.91
CA ARG A 435 -8.97 10.93 -26.26
C ARG A 435 -8.73 10.20 -24.93
N SER A 436 -7.51 10.24 -24.42
CA SER A 436 -7.13 9.56 -23.18
C SER A 436 -7.87 10.14 -21.96
N GLY A 437 -8.45 9.26 -21.13
CA GLY A 437 -9.25 9.63 -19.95
C GLY A 437 -10.67 10.07 -20.29
N HIS A 438 -11.15 9.77 -21.50
CA HIS A 438 -12.54 9.97 -21.89
C HIS A 438 -13.31 8.66 -21.72
N ILE A 439 -14.60 8.82 -21.47
CA ILE A 439 -15.57 7.76 -21.63
C ILE A 439 -16.02 7.83 -23.09
N LEU A 440 -15.77 6.77 -23.86
CA LEU A 440 -16.18 6.69 -25.25
C LEU A 440 -17.25 5.63 -25.44
N GLN A 441 -18.15 5.87 -26.40
CA GLN A 441 -19.06 4.85 -26.85
C GLN A 441 -18.31 3.76 -27.62
N VAL A 442 -18.66 2.51 -27.38
CA VAL A 442 -18.05 1.34 -28.05
C VAL A 442 -18.21 1.43 -29.57
N ASN A 443 -19.36 1.90 -30.06
CA ASN A 443 -19.59 2.11 -31.48
C ASN A 443 -18.64 3.15 -32.10
N GLU A 444 -18.32 4.21 -31.34
CA GLU A 444 -17.37 5.23 -31.76
C GLU A 444 -15.94 4.65 -31.85
N ILE A 445 -15.59 3.75 -30.94
CA ILE A 445 -14.28 3.05 -30.97
C ILE A 445 -14.16 2.17 -32.22
N ILE A 446 -15.21 1.41 -32.55
CA ILE A 446 -15.23 0.49 -33.70
C ILE A 446 -15.24 1.25 -35.03
N SER A 447 -16.06 2.30 -35.13
CA SER A 447 -16.14 3.14 -36.34
C SER A 447 -14.92 4.07 -36.49
N GLY A 448 -14.22 4.34 -35.39
CA GLY A 448 -13.09 5.24 -35.37
C GLY A 448 -11.82 4.59 -35.94
N LYS A 449 -10.95 5.41 -36.52
CA LYS A 449 -9.61 4.98 -36.98
C LYS A 449 -8.63 4.84 -35.79
N HIS A 450 -9.06 4.20 -34.70
CA HIS A 450 -8.23 4.01 -33.51
C HIS A 450 -7.36 2.76 -33.66
N LYS A 451 -6.07 2.89 -33.38
CA LYS A 451 -5.17 1.73 -33.31
C LYS A 451 -5.31 1.10 -31.93
N LEU A 452 -5.84 -0.12 -31.86
CA LEU A 452 -5.91 -0.92 -30.62
C LEU A 452 -4.77 -1.96 -30.58
N GLU A 453 -4.40 -2.38 -29.38
CA GLU A 453 -3.55 -3.56 -29.16
C GLU A 453 -4.39 -4.84 -28.94
N SER A 454 -3.73 -5.98 -28.79
CA SER A 454 -4.36 -7.30 -28.85
C SER A 454 -5.35 -7.56 -27.70
N TRP A 455 -5.05 -7.12 -26.48
CA TRP A 455 -5.94 -7.28 -25.32
C TRP A 455 -7.19 -6.44 -25.45
N SER A 456 -7.07 -5.19 -25.89
CA SER A 456 -8.18 -4.28 -26.14
C SER A 456 -9.12 -4.80 -27.23
N ARG A 457 -8.59 -5.46 -28.27
CA ARG A 457 -9.41 -6.16 -29.27
C ARG A 457 -10.18 -7.32 -28.65
N LEU A 458 -9.52 -8.17 -27.85
CA LEU A 458 -10.18 -9.28 -27.15
C LEU A 458 -11.21 -8.79 -26.12
N ILE A 459 -10.97 -7.66 -25.45
CA ILE A 459 -11.93 -7.02 -24.53
C ILE A 459 -13.17 -6.56 -25.29
N LEU A 460 -13.05 -5.98 -26.49
CA LEU A 460 -14.21 -5.64 -27.33
C LEU A 460 -15.07 -6.88 -27.63
N GLU A 461 -14.43 -8.00 -27.96
CA GLU A 461 -15.13 -9.24 -28.27
C GLU A 461 -15.79 -9.84 -27.03
N GLU A 462 -15.06 -9.93 -25.93
CA GLU A 462 -15.52 -10.63 -24.73
C GLU A 462 -16.49 -9.78 -23.91
N VAL A 463 -16.13 -8.55 -23.58
CA VAL A 463 -16.93 -7.70 -22.66
C VAL A 463 -18.09 -7.06 -23.40
N PHE A 464 -17.83 -6.53 -24.60
CA PHE A 464 -18.77 -5.70 -25.34
C PHE A 464 -19.52 -6.45 -26.44
N LYS A 465 -19.16 -7.72 -26.71
CA LYS A 465 -19.72 -8.56 -27.78
C LYS A 465 -19.69 -7.86 -29.15
N ARG A 466 -18.59 -7.15 -29.43
CA ARG A 466 -18.36 -6.43 -30.68
C ARG A 466 -17.01 -6.82 -31.29
N ARG A 467 -16.92 -6.79 -32.62
CA ARG A 467 -15.68 -6.99 -33.37
C ARG A 467 -15.35 -5.75 -34.18
N ILE A 468 -14.05 -5.45 -34.28
CA ILE A 468 -13.56 -4.53 -35.30
C ILE A 468 -13.55 -5.32 -36.61
N PRO A 469 -14.18 -4.84 -37.69
CA PRO A 469 -14.09 -5.48 -38.99
C PRO A 469 -12.62 -5.59 -39.41
N ASP A 470 -12.21 -6.72 -39.97
CA ASP A 470 -10.88 -6.91 -40.52
C ASP A 470 -10.67 -5.98 -41.73
N THR A 471 -10.37 -4.70 -41.49
CA THR A 471 -9.82 -3.83 -42.52
C THR A 471 -8.37 -4.22 -42.71
N ILE A 472 -8.16 -5.18 -43.61
CA ILE A 472 -7.03 -5.32 -44.54
C ILE A 472 -5.87 -4.36 -44.21
N GLU A 473 -4.94 -4.81 -43.36
CA GLU A 473 -3.58 -4.25 -43.28
C GLU A 473 -2.82 -4.70 -44.56
N ILE A 474 -3.19 -4.16 -45.72
CA ILE A 474 -2.24 -4.07 -46.85
C ILE A 474 -1.34 -2.88 -46.48
N PHE A 475 -0.02 -3.08 -46.52
CA PHE A 475 1.05 -2.14 -46.15
C PHE A 475 1.51 -2.16 -44.70
N ASP A 476 2.01 -3.30 -44.21
CA ASP A 476 3.13 -3.32 -43.24
C ASP A 476 4.05 -4.56 -43.39
N GLU A 477 4.05 -5.23 -44.56
CA GLU A 477 5.16 -6.09 -44.97
C GLU A 477 6.17 -5.26 -45.76
N GLN A 478 7.08 -4.62 -45.04
CA GLN A 478 8.49 -4.44 -45.42
C GLN A 478 9.14 -3.50 -44.40
N LEU A 479 9.81 -4.08 -43.41
CA LEU A 479 11.09 -3.60 -42.89
C LEU A 479 11.71 -4.76 -42.11
N SER A 480 12.60 -5.44 -42.82
CA SER A 480 13.53 -6.49 -42.39
C SER A 480 14.43 -6.06 -41.23
#